data_AF-A0A7X9JX42-F1
#
_entry.id   AF-A0A7X9JX42-F1
#
_cell.length_a   1.000
_cell.length_b   1.000
_cell.length_c   1.000
_cell.angle_alpha   90.00
_cell.angle_beta   90.00
_cell.angle_gamma   90.00
#
_symmetry.space_group_name_H-M   'P 1'
#
loop_
_entity.id
_entity.type
_entity.pdbx_description
1 polymer ?
#
loop_
_entity_poly.entity_id
_entity_poly.type
_entity_poly.pdbx_seq_one_letter_code
_entity_poly.pdbx_strand_id
1 'polypeptide(L)'
;MPDNVIIRCLKCGTKNRIPKKKFQGRSVCGKCGAPLDELIIPCLKCGIKNRVSEERLNQKPLCGKCREPLVITQKNTKPVDVTDNSFAREVLAADTSVLVDCWAPWCGPCRTLSPIIDELATDYANGVKVAKLNVDENPLTASQYGIHSIPTMLFFKEGKLINRLTGALPKEEIEKNLLSIIKTN
;
A
#
# COMPACT_ATOMS: atom_id res chain seq x y z
N MET A 1 -1.13 17.73 30.09
CA MET A 1 -0.35 16.87 29.18
C MET A 1 0.70 17.74 28.51
N PRO A 2 1.94 17.31 28.26
CA PRO A 2 2.96 18.23 27.74
C PRO A 2 2.56 18.73 26.33
N ASP A 3 2.44 20.05 26.18
CA ASP A 3 1.92 20.76 24.99
C ASP A 3 2.84 20.74 23.75
N ASN A 4 3.95 20.00 23.81
CA ASN A 4 4.99 20.01 22.80
C ASN A 4 5.25 18.61 22.22
N VAL A 5 5.53 18.55 20.92
CA VAL A 5 6.03 17.37 20.21
C VAL A 5 7.53 17.55 19.96
N ILE A 6 8.32 16.48 20.11
CA ILE A 6 9.75 16.49 19.76
C ILE A 6 9.93 15.81 18.41
N ILE A 7 10.43 16.55 17.43
CA ILE A 7 10.66 16.06 16.06
C ILE A 7 12.16 16.10 15.76
N ARG A 8 12.71 14.99 15.26
CA ARG A 8 14.11 14.92 14.84
C ARG A 8 14.20 15.33 13.37
N CYS A 9 15.02 16.35 13.07
CA CYS A 9 15.25 16.81 11.71
C CYS A 9 15.91 15.71 10.87
N LEU A 10 15.31 15.35 9.73
CA LEU A 10 15.85 14.34 8.82
C LEU A 10 17.12 14.82 8.09
N LYS A 11 17.37 16.14 8.01
CA LYS A 11 18.57 16.70 7.38
C LYS A 11 19.78 16.74 8.32
N CYS A 12 19.62 17.18 9.57
CA CYS A 12 20.75 17.45 10.48
C CYS A 12 20.68 16.71 11.83
N GLY A 13 19.66 15.87 12.05
CA GLY A 13 19.50 15.07 13.27
C GLY A 13 19.13 15.85 14.54
N THR A 14 19.00 17.18 14.47
CA THR A 14 18.64 18.01 15.63
C THR A 14 17.21 17.71 16.08
N LYS A 15 17.01 17.57 17.39
CA LYS A 15 15.69 17.47 18.02
C LYS A 15 15.08 18.86 18.14
N ASN A 16 13.87 19.06 17.64
CA ASN A 16 13.15 20.32 17.68
C ASN A 16 11.91 20.12 18.56
N ARG A 17 11.72 21.01 19.55
CA ARG A 17 10.53 21.01 20.41
C ARG A 17 9.50 21.97 19.81
N ILE A 18 8.43 21.42 19.27
CA ILE A 18 7.39 22.18 18.55
C ILE A 18 6.09 22.14 19.37
N PRO A 19 5.50 23.30 19.74
CA PRO A 19 4.18 23.33 20.35
C PRO A 19 3.13 22.72 19.43
N LYS A 20 2.25 21.85 19.93
CA LYS A 20 1.21 21.18 19.11
C LYS A 20 0.37 22.18 18.30
N LYS A 21 0.08 23.36 18.85
CA LYS A 21 -0.67 24.45 18.17
C LYS A 21 0.06 25.03 16.94
N LYS A 22 1.39 24.90 16.86
CA LYS A 22 2.22 25.36 15.72
C LYS A 22 2.55 24.23 14.73
N PHE A 23 2.14 23.01 15.02
CA PHE A 23 2.27 21.87 14.10
C PHE A 23 1.17 21.93 13.03
N GLN A 24 1.31 22.88 12.11
CA GLN A 24 0.41 23.08 10.95
C GLN A 24 1.21 23.02 9.64
N GLY A 25 2.00 21.96 9.46
CA GLY A 25 2.60 21.65 8.15
C GLY A 25 3.68 22.64 7.62
N ARG A 26 4.29 23.47 8.49
CA ARG A 26 5.29 24.49 8.11
C ARG A 26 6.46 24.63 9.09
N SER A 27 6.63 23.68 10.00
CA SER A 27 7.66 23.78 11.02
C SER A 27 9.04 23.50 10.42
N VAL A 28 9.98 24.43 10.61
CA VAL A 28 11.36 24.27 10.16
C VAL A 28 12.29 23.92 11.33
N CYS A 29 13.39 23.25 11.03
CA CYS A 29 14.42 22.94 11.99
C CYS A 29 15.09 24.22 12.46
N GLY A 30 15.10 24.48 13.77
CA GLY A 30 15.75 25.65 14.36
C GLY A 30 17.26 25.71 14.14
N LYS A 31 17.91 24.60 13.77
CA LYS A 31 19.35 24.56 13.47
C LYS A 31 19.67 24.80 11.99
N CYS A 32 18.91 24.20 11.07
CA CYS A 32 19.30 24.15 9.65
C CYS A 32 18.23 24.65 8.67
N GLY A 33 17.09 25.13 9.18
CA GLY A 33 15.98 25.66 8.39
C GLY A 33 15.23 24.61 7.55
N ALA A 34 15.63 23.34 7.59
CA ALA A 34 14.95 22.29 6.81
C ALA A 34 13.54 22.04 7.36
N PRO A 35 12.54 21.81 6.49
CA PRO A 35 11.21 21.38 6.91
C PRO A 35 11.27 20.11 7.76
N LEU A 36 10.44 20.04 8.80
CA LEU A 36 10.41 18.94 9.77
C LEU A 36 9.33 17.89 9.46
N ASP A 37 8.48 18.16 8.48
CA ASP A 37 7.27 17.43 8.10
C ASP A 37 7.29 16.98 6.62
N GLU A 38 8.40 17.21 5.91
CA GLU A 38 8.61 16.73 4.54
C GLU A 38 9.21 15.31 4.54
N LEU A 39 8.48 14.36 3.96
CA LEU A 39 8.96 13.03 3.63
C LEU A 39 9.58 13.03 2.24
N ILE A 40 10.67 12.27 2.07
CA ILE A 40 11.33 12.09 0.78
C ILE A 40 10.93 10.72 0.22
N ILE A 41 10.18 10.73 -0.87
CA ILE A 41 9.60 9.53 -1.49
C ILE A 41 10.24 9.32 -2.88
N PRO A 42 11.00 8.24 -3.09
CA PRO A 42 11.51 7.90 -4.42
C PRO A 42 10.35 7.44 -5.31
N CYS A 43 10.31 7.93 -6.55
CA CYS A 43 9.36 7.43 -7.54
C CYS A 43 9.79 6.03 -8.01
N LEU A 44 8.92 5.03 -7.88
CA LEU A 44 9.21 3.66 -8.32
C LEU A 44 9.40 3.52 -9.84
N LYS A 45 8.84 4.45 -10.63
CA LYS A 45 9.00 4.47 -12.09
C LYS A 45 10.31 5.11 -12.56
N CYS A 46 10.67 6.28 -12.03
CA CYS A 46 11.78 7.08 -12.56
C CYS A 46 12.91 7.37 -11.57
N GLY A 47 12.80 6.89 -10.32
CA GLY A 47 13.81 7.02 -9.28
C GLY A 47 13.95 8.42 -8.67
N ILE A 48 13.28 9.45 -9.19
CA ILE A 48 13.42 10.81 -8.64
C ILE A 48 12.88 10.87 -7.21
N LYS A 49 13.59 11.59 -6.34
CA LYS A 49 13.19 11.82 -4.96
C LYS A 49 12.21 13.00 -4.92
N ASN A 50 10.98 12.74 -4.45
CA ASN A 50 9.92 13.72 -4.33
C ASN A 50 9.79 14.15 -2.87
N ARG A 51 9.63 15.45 -2.62
CA ARG A 51 9.34 15.98 -1.29
C ARG A 51 7.83 16.10 -1.14
N VAL A 52 7.28 15.42 -0.15
CA VAL A 52 5.84 15.34 0.08
C VAL A 52 5.58 15.62 1.56
N SER A 53 4.70 16.57 1.87
CA SER A 53 4.28 16.83 3.25
C SER A 53 3.32 15.74 3.73
N GLU A 54 3.22 15.54 5.05
CA GLU A 54 2.28 14.58 5.65
C GLU A 54 0.83 14.78 5.16
N GLU A 55 0.36 16.03 5.05
CA GLU A 55 -0.98 16.37 4.56
C GLU A 55 -1.25 15.87 3.13
N ARG A 56 -0.21 15.83 2.30
CA ARG A 56 -0.30 15.44 0.89
C ARG A 56 -0.15 13.93 0.69
N LEU A 57 0.24 13.16 1.71
CA LEU A 57 0.34 11.70 1.61
C LEU A 57 -1.01 11.06 1.28
N ASN A 58 -2.10 11.63 1.82
CA ASN A 58 -3.46 11.16 1.62
C ASN A 58 -4.11 11.67 0.33
N GLN A 59 -3.41 12.53 -0.42
CA GLN A 59 -3.93 13.17 -1.64
C GLN A 59 -3.45 12.48 -2.92
N LYS A 60 -2.99 11.22 -2.84
CA LYS A 60 -2.42 10.47 -3.98
C LYS A 60 -1.39 11.31 -4.76
N PRO A 61 -0.29 11.74 -4.11
CA PRO A 61 0.64 12.69 -4.69
C PRO A 61 1.33 12.10 -5.93
N LEU A 62 1.53 12.91 -6.97
CA LEU A 62 2.21 12.50 -8.20
C LEU A 62 3.70 12.85 -8.16
N CYS A 63 4.50 12.08 -8.89
CA CYS A 63 5.91 12.34 -9.12
C CYS A 63 6.09 13.64 -9.90
N GLY A 64 6.87 14.58 -9.38
CA GLY A 64 7.15 15.86 -10.04
C GLY A 64 7.87 15.73 -11.40
N LYS A 65 8.59 14.63 -11.64
CA LYS A 65 9.27 14.36 -12.93
C LYS A 65 8.39 13.63 -13.96
N CYS A 66 7.93 12.43 -13.63
CA CYS A 66 7.24 11.55 -14.59
C CYS A 66 5.72 11.51 -14.42
N ARG A 67 5.17 12.25 -13.45
CA ARG A 67 3.74 12.32 -13.10
C ARG A 67 3.10 11.01 -12.62
N GLU A 68 3.85 9.93 -12.53
CA GLU A 68 3.38 8.68 -11.94
C GLU A 68 2.96 8.87 -10.46
N PRO A 69 1.87 8.25 -10.00
CA PRO A 69 1.53 8.22 -8.59
C PRO A 69 2.71 7.78 -7.71
N LEU A 70 2.96 8.51 -6.63
CA LEU A 70 3.94 8.14 -5.63
C LEU A 70 3.34 7.11 -4.70
N VAL A 71 4.01 5.96 -4.64
CA VAL A 71 3.72 4.90 -3.68
C VAL A 71 4.39 5.27 -2.36
N ILE A 72 3.59 5.33 -1.29
CA ILE A 72 4.02 5.72 0.05
C ILE A 72 3.88 4.48 0.91
N THR A 73 4.99 4.03 1.48
CA THR A 73 4.98 2.91 2.42
C THR A 73 4.30 3.38 3.71
N GLN A 74 3.01 3.06 3.87
CA GLN A 74 2.30 3.34 5.11
C GLN A 74 2.55 2.18 6.05
N LYS A 75 3.41 2.38 7.07
CA LYS A 75 3.90 1.37 8.01
C LYS A 75 2.84 0.51 8.75
N ASN A 76 1.54 0.82 8.63
CA ASN A 76 0.45 0.14 9.36
C ASN A 76 -0.69 -0.33 8.45
N THR A 77 -0.54 -0.36 7.12
CA THR A 77 -1.60 -0.87 6.24
C THR A 77 -1.57 -2.39 6.21
N LYS A 78 -2.67 -3.02 6.64
CA LYS A 78 -2.87 -4.47 6.59
C LYS A 78 -3.79 -4.85 5.43
N PRO A 79 -3.69 -6.08 4.90
CA PRO A 79 -4.72 -6.61 4.00
C PRO A 79 -6.10 -6.55 4.64
N VAL A 80 -7.12 -6.32 3.81
CA VAL A 80 -8.51 -6.35 4.24
C VAL A 80 -9.09 -7.73 3.96
N ASP A 81 -9.66 -8.37 4.97
CA ASP A 81 -10.39 -9.61 4.75
C ASP A 81 -11.70 -9.31 4.00
N VAL A 82 -11.90 -10.00 2.89
CA VAL A 82 -13.10 -9.89 2.06
C VAL A 82 -13.90 -11.18 2.14
N THR A 83 -15.21 -11.04 1.95
CA THR A 83 -16.16 -12.15 1.98
C THR A 83 -17.02 -12.17 0.74
N ASP A 84 -17.78 -13.24 0.53
CA ASP A 84 -18.77 -13.33 -0.56
C ASP A 84 -19.70 -12.10 -0.60
N ASN A 85 -20.11 -11.57 0.56
CA ASN A 85 -20.98 -10.40 0.63
C ASN A 85 -20.25 -9.07 0.41
N SER A 86 -18.97 -8.97 0.74
CA SER A 86 -18.22 -7.71 0.65
C SER A 86 -17.40 -7.59 -0.62
N PHE A 87 -17.16 -8.69 -1.36
CA PHE A 87 -16.27 -8.72 -2.52
C PHE A 87 -16.61 -7.67 -3.58
N ALA A 88 -17.89 -7.54 -3.92
CA ALA A 88 -18.33 -6.55 -4.92
C ALA A 88 -17.97 -5.11 -4.51
N ARG A 89 -18.18 -4.77 -3.23
CA ARG A 89 -17.87 -3.43 -2.71
C ARG A 89 -16.36 -3.23 -2.55
N GLU A 90 -15.68 -4.19 -1.97
CA GLU A 90 -14.29 -4.04 -1.54
C GLU A 90 -13.30 -4.23 -2.69
N VAL A 91 -13.64 -5.04 -3.70
CA VAL A 91 -12.77 -5.40 -4.83
C VAL A 91 -13.27 -4.79 -6.13
N LEU A 92 -14.54 -5.02 -6.50
CA LEU A 92 -15.04 -4.64 -7.82
C LEU A 92 -15.32 -3.13 -7.94
N ALA A 93 -15.82 -2.51 -6.88
CA ALA A 93 -16.10 -1.08 -6.81
C ALA A 93 -14.92 -0.25 -6.28
N ALA A 94 -13.73 -0.82 -6.13
CA ALA A 94 -12.57 -0.10 -5.61
C ALA A 94 -12.04 0.96 -6.60
N ASP A 95 -11.75 2.16 -6.10
CA ASP A 95 -11.18 3.26 -6.90
C ASP A 95 -9.71 3.02 -7.31
N THR A 96 -9.04 2.13 -6.59
CA THR A 96 -7.65 1.68 -6.79
C THR A 96 -7.63 0.27 -7.36
N SER A 97 -6.51 -0.12 -7.95
CA SER A 97 -6.27 -1.52 -8.30
C SER A 97 -6.28 -2.39 -7.04
N VAL A 98 -6.64 -3.66 -7.16
CA VAL A 98 -6.81 -4.59 -6.03
C VAL A 98 -6.05 -5.88 -6.28
N LEU A 99 -5.27 -6.31 -5.29
CA LEU A 99 -4.71 -7.66 -5.22
C LEU A 99 -5.51 -8.46 -4.20
N VAL A 100 -6.06 -9.60 -4.60
CA VAL A 100 -6.75 -10.54 -3.70
C VAL A 100 -5.91 -11.80 -3.54
N ASP A 101 -5.47 -12.10 -2.32
CA ASP A 101 -4.85 -13.38 -1.95
C ASP A 101 -5.93 -14.37 -1.52
N CYS A 102 -6.15 -15.41 -2.33
CA CYS A 102 -7.08 -16.50 -2.05
C CYS A 102 -6.34 -17.61 -1.31
N TRP A 103 -6.72 -17.86 -0.06
CA TRP A 103 -5.97 -18.70 0.88
C TRP A 103 -6.91 -19.57 1.74
N ALA A 104 -6.33 -20.45 2.56
CA ALA A 104 -7.03 -21.19 3.61
C ALA A 104 -6.05 -21.52 4.76
N PRO A 105 -6.50 -21.71 6.01
CA PRO A 105 -5.62 -21.89 7.17
C PRO A 105 -4.78 -23.18 7.13
N TRP A 106 -5.31 -24.23 6.50
CA TRP A 106 -4.63 -25.51 6.34
C TRP A 106 -3.54 -25.48 5.26
N CYS A 107 -3.52 -24.46 4.41
CA CYS A 107 -2.58 -24.34 3.30
C CYS A 107 -1.17 -23.93 3.78
N GLY A 108 -0.25 -24.89 3.78
CA GLY A 108 1.17 -24.67 4.12
C GLY A 108 1.83 -23.56 3.31
N PRO A 109 1.79 -23.61 1.96
CA PRO A 109 2.37 -22.56 1.12
C PRO A 109 1.76 -21.17 1.35
N CYS A 110 0.47 -21.08 1.67
CA CYS A 110 -0.22 -19.81 1.96
C CYS A 110 0.36 -19.14 3.22
N ARG A 111 0.75 -19.92 4.25
CA ARG A 111 1.39 -19.37 5.45
C ARG A 111 2.74 -18.73 5.16
N THR A 112 3.51 -19.27 4.22
CA THR A 112 4.78 -18.68 3.77
C THR A 112 4.56 -17.42 2.95
N LEU A 113 3.47 -17.38 2.17
CA LEU A 113 3.14 -16.23 1.33
C LEU A 113 2.54 -15.06 2.12
N SER A 114 1.80 -15.33 3.20
CA SER A 114 1.09 -14.32 3.98
C SER A 114 1.96 -13.13 4.43
N PRO A 115 3.17 -13.31 4.98
CA PRO A 115 4.04 -12.18 5.34
C PRO A 115 4.43 -11.30 4.14
N ILE A 116 4.60 -11.90 2.97
CA ILE A 116 4.92 -11.19 1.72
C ILE A 116 3.71 -10.36 1.28
N ILE A 117 2.50 -10.92 1.36
CA ILE A 117 1.25 -10.20 1.08
C ILE A 117 1.03 -9.04 2.05
N ASP A 118 1.31 -9.23 3.34
CA ASP A 118 1.22 -8.19 4.36
C ASP A 118 2.23 -7.05 4.11
N GLU A 119 3.44 -7.40 3.70
CA GLU A 119 4.47 -6.44 3.30
C GLU A 119 4.06 -5.65 2.05
N LEU A 120 3.54 -6.32 1.02
CA LEU A 120 3.03 -5.66 -0.19
C LEU A 120 1.85 -4.72 0.12
N ALA A 121 0.98 -5.07 1.08
CA ALA A 121 -0.09 -4.19 1.53
C ALA A 121 0.43 -2.89 2.16
N THR A 122 1.53 -3.00 2.91
CA THR A 122 2.22 -1.86 3.53
C THR A 122 2.92 -1.02 2.47
N ASP A 123 3.66 -1.67 1.57
CA ASP A 123 4.49 -1.02 0.57
C ASP A 123 3.64 -0.27 -0.47
N TYR A 124 2.50 -0.85 -0.87
CA TYR A 124 1.66 -0.35 -1.97
C TYR A 124 0.35 0.32 -1.55
N ALA A 125 0.17 0.61 -0.26
CA ALA A 125 -1.06 1.13 0.34
C ALA A 125 -1.74 2.30 -0.40
N ASN A 126 -0.95 3.15 -1.06
CA ASN A 126 -1.45 4.35 -1.75
C ASN A 126 -1.87 4.12 -3.21
N GLY A 127 -1.52 2.98 -3.80
CA GLY A 127 -1.80 2.67 -5.22
C GLY A 127 -2.58 1.38 -5.42
N VAL A 128 -2.51 0.46 -4.46
CA VAL A 128 -3.15 -0.84 -4.51
C VAL A 128 -3.79 -1.15 -3.17
N LYS A 129 -5.02 -1.64 -3.23
CA LYS A 129 -5.66 -2.28 -2.10
C LYS A 129 -5.29 -3.76 -2.09
N VAL A 130 -4.81 -4.26 -0.97
CA VAL A 130 -4.55 -5.69 -0.79
C VAL A 130 -5.68 -6.29 0.05
N ALA A 131 -6.24 -7.39 -0.42
CA ALA A 131 -7.34 -8.10 0.20
C ALA A 131 -7.00 -9.59 0.36
N LYS A 132 -7.64 -10.23 1.34
CA LYS A 132 -7.52 -11.67 1.60
C LYS A 132 -8.90 -12.32 1.54
N LEU A 133 -9.01 -13.42 0.82
CA LEU A 133 -10.23 -14.22 0.68
C LEU A 133 -9.94 -15.63 1.19
N ASN A 134 -10.55 -16.01 2.31
CA ASN A 134 -10.54 -17.39 2.76
C ASN A 134 -11.49 -18.22 1.89
N VAL A 135 -10.99 -19.19 1.13
CA VAL A 135 -11.79 -19.94 0.15
C VAL A 135 -12.77 -20.92 0.80
N ASP A 136 -12.50 -21.38 2.02
CA ASP A 136 -13.40 -22.30 2.75
C ASP A 136 -14.66 -21.56 3.22
N GLU A 137 -14.48 -20.31 3.66
CA GLU A 137 -15.55 -19.46 4.18
C GLU A 137 -16.31 -18.73 3.07
N ASN A 138 -15.73 -18.64 1.88
CA ASN A 138 -16.26 -17.85 0.76
C ASN A 138 -16.31 -18.68 -0.55
N PRO A 139 -17.06 -19.80 -0.56
CA PRO A 139 -17.08 -20.74 -1.66
C PRO A 139 -17.74 -20.16 -2.92
N LEU A 140 -18.64 -19.17 -2.79
CA LEU A 140 -19.30 -18.57 -3.95
C LEU A 140 -18.29 -17.77 -4.79
N THR A 141 -17.52 -16.89 -4.15
CA THR A 141 -16.47 -16.12 -4.82
C THR A 141 -15.36 -17.04 -5.31
N ALA A 142 -14.94 -18.02 -4.51
CA ALA A 142 -13.93 -19.00 -4.92
C ALA A 142 -14.37 -19.76 -6.18
N SER A 143 -15.62 -20.23 -6.23
CA SER A 143 -16.19 -20.89 -7.41
C SER A 143 -16.33 -19.94 -8.60
N GLN A 144 -16.81 -18.71 -8.38
CA GLN A 144 -16.99 -17.71 -9.43
C GLN A 144 -15.69 -17.40 -10.16
N TYR A 145 -14.58 -17.35 -9.44
CA TYR A 145 -13.25 -17.15 -10.02
C TYR A 145 -12.51 -18.46 -10.30
N GLY A 146 -13.13 -19.63 -10.16
CA GLY A 146 -12.50 -20.92 -10.47
C GLY A 146 -11.20 -21.15 -9.70
N ILE A 147 -11.24 -20.95 -8.38
CA ILE A 147 -10.09 -21.17 -7.49
C ILE A 147 -10.02 -22.66 -7.15
N HIS A 148 -9.24 -23.40 -7.91
CA HIS A 148 -9.02 -24.84 -7.73
C HIS A 148 -7.76 -25.19 -6.95
N SER A 149 -6.88 -24.21 -6.75
CA SER A 149 -5.63 -24.35 -6.02
C SER A 149 -5.31 -23.06 -5.29
N ILE A 150 -4.69 -23.21 -4.12
CA ILE A 150 -4.27 -22.10 -3.26
C ILE A 150 -2.78 -22.24 -2.88
N PRO A 151 -2.07 -21.12 -2.67
CA PRO A 151 -2.56 -19.75 -2.80
C PRO A 151 -2.80 -19.36 -4.26
N THR A 152 -3.84 -18.57 -4.51
CA THR A 152 -4.08 -17.94 -5.82
C THR A 152 -4.25 -16.45 -5.62
N MET A 153 -3.50 -15.66 -6.38
CA MET A 153 -3.55 -14.20 -6.35
C MET A 153 -4.31 -13.69 -7.58
N LEU A 154 -5.35 -12.89 -7.34
CA LEU A 154 -6.16 -12.25 -8.38
C LEU A 154 -5.86 -10.75 -8.42
N PHE A 155 -5.65 -10.25 -9.63
CA PHE A 155 -5.24 -8.86 -9.88
C PHE A 155 -6.37 -8.13 -10.59
N PHE A 156 -6.98 -7.15 -9.92
CA PHE A 156 -8.10 -6.37 -10.43
C PHE A 156 -7.70 -4.93 -10.74
N LYS A 157 -8.23 -4.41 -11.85
CA LYS A 157 -8.16 -2.99 -12.24
C LYS A 157 -9.52 -2.57 -12.74
N GLU A 158 -10.07 -1.49 -12.16
CA GLU A 158 -11.40 -0.96 -12.53
C GLU A 158 -12.50 -2.04 -12.47
N GLY A 159 -12.45 -2.86 -11.41
CA GLY A 159 -13.38 -3.96 -11.19
C GLY A 159 -13.24 -5.15 -12.13
N LYS A 160 -12.27 -5.14 -13.06
CA LYS A 160 -12.02 -6.24 -14.00
C LYS A 160 -10.82 -7.06 -13.55
N LEU A 161 -10.93 -8.38 -13.65
CA LEU A 161 -9.80 -9.29 -13.46
C LEU A 161 -8.83 -9.13 -14.65
N ILE A 162 -7.61 -8.67 -14.37
CA ILE A 162 -6.58 -8.44 -15.38
C ILE A 162 -5.56 -9.56 -15.41
N ASN A 163 -5.23 -10.13 -14.24
CA ASN A 163 -4.27 -11.21 -14.16
C ASN A 163 -4.54 -12.17 -12.99
N ARG A 164 -3.92 -13.35 -13.05
CA ARG A 164 -3.94 -14.38 -12.03
C ARG A 164 -2.56 -15.00 -11.88
N LEU A 165 -2.13 -15.22 -10.65
CA LEU A 165 -0.99 -16.07 -10.32
C LEU A 165 -1.43 -17.18 -9.37
N THR A 166 -0.83 -18.36 -9.51
CA THR A 166 -1.12 -19.52 -8.66
C THR A 166 0.17 -20.07 -8.10
N GLY A 167 0.14 -20.43 -6.81
CA GLY A 167 1.29 -20.94 -6.06
C GLY A 167 1.99 -19.87 -5.22
N ALA A 168 2.86 -20.34 -4.32
CA ALA A 168 3.70 -19.46 -3.51
C ALA A 168 4.90 -19.00 -4.37
N LEU A 169 4.82 -17.77 -4.87
CA LEU A 169 5.84 -17.16 -5.73
C LEU A 169 6.75 -16.20 -4.92
N PRO A 170 7.98 -15.92 -5.39
CA PRO A 170 8.83 -14.87 -4.82
C PRO A 170 8.16 -13.49 -4.87
N LYS A 171 8.51 -12.61 -3.92
CA LYS A 171 7.94 -11.25 -3.80
C LYS A 171 8.07 -10.48 -5.11
N GLU A 172 9.22 -10.59 -5.77
CA GLU A 172 9.56 -9.85 -6.99
C GLU A 172 8.61 -10.16 -8.15
N GLU A 173 8.17 -11.42 -8.27
CA GLU A 173 7.25 -11.82 -9.34
C GLU A 173 5.84 -11.28 -9.09
N ILE A 174 5.39 -11.27 -7.83
CA ILE A 174 4.10 -10.70 -7.43
C ILE A 174 4.12 -9.19 -7.63
N GLU A 175 5.21 -8.54 -7.23
CA GLU A 175 5.42 -7.10 -7.33
C GLU A 175 5.43 -6.62 -8.79
N LYS A 176 6.07 -7.36 -9.69
CA LYS A 176 6.04 -7.09 -11.14
C LYS A 176 4.60 -7.04 -11.68
N ASN A 177 3.74 -7.95 -11.22
CA ASN A 177 2.33 -8.01 -11.64
C ASN A 177 1.47 -6.93 -10.95
N LEU A 178 1.80 -6.54 -9.73
CA LEU A 178 1.21 -5.38 -9.07
C LEU A 178 1.50 -4.10 -9.86
N LEU A 179 2.77 -3.88 -10.24
CA LEU A 179 3.19 -2.69 -10.96
C LEU A 179 2.51 -2.56 -12.34
N SER A 180 2.18 -3.67 -13.00
CA SER A 180 1.49 -3.64 -14.30
C SER A 180 0.02 -3.24 -14.22
N ILE A 181 -0.63 -3.42 -13.05
CA ILE A 181 -2.05 -3.06 -12.86
C ILE A 181 -2.26 -1.69 -12.21
N ILE A 182 -1.23 -1.08 -11.63
CA ILE A 182 -1.32 0.28 -11.09
C ILE A 182 -1.61 1.25 -12.24
N LYS A 183 -2.55 2.18 -12.03
CA LYS A 183 -2.97 3.17 -13.03
C LYS A 183 -1.77 4.03 -13.47
N THR A 184 -1.17 3.68 -14.60
CA THR A 184 -0.30 4.57 -15.37
C THR A 184 -1.22 5.52 -16.16
N ASN A 185 -1.53 6.68 -15.58
CA ASN A 185 -2.07 7.81 -16.33
C ASN A 185 -0.92 8.72 -16.74
#